data_AF-A0A3R6MX87-F1
#
_entry.id   AF-A0A3R6MX87-F1
#
_cell.length_a   1.000
_cell.length_b   1.000
_cell.length_c   1.000
_cell.angle_alpha   90.00
_cell.angle_beta   90.00
_cell.angle_gamma   90.00
#
_symmetry.space_group_name_H-M   'P 1'
#
loop_
_entity.id
_entity.type
_entity.pdbx_description
1 polymer ?
#
loop_
_entity_poly.entity_id
_entity_poly.type
_entity_poly.pdbx_seq_one_letter_code
_entity_poly.pdbx_strand_id
1 'polypeptide(L)'
;MRIMANINETISEVAKLNPELAHQIQKYVKDHSYGLVFEHNLPEAVRLYKKQPAVGDTVNILAPRGQKETEENSVPWCVKYIDNGIAYLEHDGEAKDVPLEDICVLVSYRDVIYPGLKEIDRVERGNPEDPYHMVINSENYHALEALTYAYAGKVDCIYIDPPYNNRNRSWKYNNDYVSDEDQYKHSKWLAFMERRLKLAKQLLNPDDSVLIVTIDEKEYARLGLLLEQTFPNASIQMISITINRKGAKREKMFARADEYIYIVLLGNASVVLPKGDGSEQEVRWFYLRRTDYASRRGTKKGGIAQFYPIYVDDNTKKIIRIGNPLEPDVDRNSVEKIDGATAVFPVRDDGVEMNWGVTGESLQNLLNEGLVRITDGKQRCTRGTNKIKKKR
;
A
#
# COMPACT_ATOMS: atom_id res chain seq x y z
N MET A 1 3.55 -23.12 -23.47
CA MET A 1 3.78 -23.29 -22.02
C MET A 1 3.34 -24.65 -21.45
N ARG A 2 2.42 -25.40 -22.09
CA ARG A 2 2.11 -26.82 -21.76
C ARG A 2 3.29 -27.80 -21.90
N ILE A 3 4.41 -27.36 -22.45
CA ILE A 3 5.54 -28.22 -22.86
C ILE A 3 6.60 -28.34 -21.74
N MET A 4 6.85 -27.31 -20.93
CA MET A 4 7.93 -27.33 -19.94
C MET A 4 7.57 -27.98 -18.60
N ALA A 5 6.33 -27.82 -18.11
CA ALA A 5 5.84 -28.61 -16.97
C ALA A 5 5.86 -30.11 -17.29
N ASN A 6 5.60 -30.44 -18.56
CA ASN A 6 5.67 -31.80 -19.07
C ASN A 6 7.12 -32.30 -19.15
N ILE A 7 8.13 -31.44 -19.36
CA ILE A 7 9.53 -31.85 -19.52
C ILE A 7 10.13 -32.45 -18.24
N ASN A 8 9.94 -31.84 -17.07
CA ASN A 8 10.53 -32.39 -15.84
C ASN A 8 9.84 -33.70 -15.40
N GLU A 9 8.53 -33.79 -15.57
CA GLU A 9 7.76 -35.03 -15.35
C GLU A 9 8.17 -36.11 -16.36
N THR A 10 8.30 -35.74 -17.64
CA THR A 10 8.82 -36.62 -18.71
C THR A 10 10.26 -37.05 -18.42
N ILE A 11 11.13 -36.17 -17.91
CA ILE A 11 12.49 -36.53 -17.50
C ILE A 11 12.45 -37.52 -16.33
N SER A 12 11.56 -37.34 -15.35
CA SER A 12 11.38 -38.29 -14.24
C SER A 12 10.80 -39.63 -14.70
N GLU A 13 9.91 -39.67 -15.68
CA GLU A 13 9.41 -40.91 -16.28
C GLU A 13 10.48 -41.59 -17.15
N VAL A 14 11.19 -40.83 -17.97
CA VAL A 14 12.32 -41.31 -18.77
C VAL A 14 13.44 -41.80 -17.85
N ALA A 15 13.68 -41.18 -16.70
CA ALA A 15 14.68 -41.64 -15.73
C ALA A 15 14.37 -43.02 -15.16
N LYS A 16 13.09 -43.40 -15.07
CA LYS A 16 12.67 -44.75 -14.64
C LYS A 16 12.94 -45.81 -15.72
N LEU A 17 12.99 -45.42 -17.00
CA LEU A 17 13.16 -46.33 -18.13
C LEU A 17 14.60 -46.35 -18.70
N ASN A 18 15.24 -45.18 -18.75
CA ASN A 18 16.59 -44.96 -19.26
C ASN A 18 17.25 -43.76 -18.55
N PRO A 19 18.03 -44.02 -17.47
CA PRO A 19 18.68 -42.99 -16.68
C PRO A 19 19.67 -42.10 -17.46
N GLU A 20 20.33 -42.66 -18.47
CA GLU A 20 21.37 -41.97 -19.22
C GLU A 20 20.79 -40.98 -20.24
N LEU A 21 19.67 -41.36 -20.88
CA LEU A 21 18.91 -40.45 -21.73
C LEU A 21 18.29 -39.30 -20.92
N ALA A 22 17.76 -39.59 -19.72
CA ALA A 22 17.25 -38.57 -18.82
C ALA A 22 18.34 -37.55 -18.45
N HIS A 23 19.56 -38.01 -18.14
CA HIS A 23 20.69 -37.14 -17.83
C HIS A 23 21.09 -36.23 -19.00
N GLN A 24 21.09 -36.74 -20.23
CA GLN A 24 21.39 -35.96 -21.43
C GLN A 24 20.31 -34.90 -21.71
N ILE A 25 19.03 -35.25 -21.57
CA ILE A 25 17.91 -34.30 -21.72
C ILE A 25 17.99 -33.21 -20.66
N GLN A 26 18.30 -33.58 -19.41
CA GLN A 26 18.42 -32.64 -18.30
C GLN A 26 19.56 -31.64 -18.52
N LYS A 27 20.70 -32.10 -19.05
CA LYS A 27 21.82 -31.24 -19.46
C LYS A 27 21.43 -30.30 -20.60
N TYR A 28 20.71 -30.82 -21.60
CA TYR A 28 20.25 -30.03 -22.75
C TYR A 28 19.28 -28.91 -22.35
N VAL A 29 18.29 -29.20 -21.49
CA VAL A 29 17.32 -28.24 -20.96
C VAL A 29 18.00 -27.16 -20.13
N LYS A 30 18.98 -27.55 -19.31
CA LYS A 30 19.79 -26.64 -18.49
C LYS A 30 20.57 -25.63 -19.34
N ASP A 31 21.06 -26.07 -20.50
CA ASP A 31 21.89 -25.25 -21.38
C ASP A 31 21.09 -24.41 -22.41
N HIS A 32 19.77 -24.64 -22.57
CA HIS A 32 18.94 -24.04 -23.65
C HIS A 32 17.60 -23.45 -23.18
N SER A 33 17.54 -22.77 -22.03
CA SER A 33 16.33 -22.07 -21.60
C SER A 33 16.11 -20.75 -22.38
N TYR A 34 15.07 -20.72 -23.22
CA TYR A 34 14.62 -19.51 -23.92
C TYR A 34 13.35 -18.94 -23.28
N GLY A 35 13.38 -17.65 -22.89
CA GLY A 35 12.22 -16.89 -22.39
C GLY A 35 12.08 -16.81 -20.86
N LEU A 36 10.99 -16.18 -20.38
CA LEU A 36 10.64 -16.12 -18.95
C LEU A 36 10.38 -17.53 -18.40
N VAL A 37 11.25 -18.01 -17.51
CA VAL A 37 11.10 -19.32 -16.86
C VAL A 37 10.15 -19.17 -15.67
N PHE A 38 8.88 -19.57 -15.88
CA PHE A 38 7.89 -19.74 -14.82
C PHE A 38 8.09 -21.10 -14.14
N GLU A 39 8.99 -21.17 -13.16
CA GLU A 39 8.99 -22.32 -12.27
C GLU A 39 7.72 -22.27 -11.41
N HIS A 40 6.77 -23.16 -11.72
CA HIS A 40 5.59 -23.40 -10.92
C HIS A 40 5.99 -24.14 -9.64
N ASN A 41 6.79 -23.50 -8.78
CA ASN A 41 7.13 -24.06 -7.48
C ASN A 41 6.00 -23.74 -6.50
N LEU A 42 5.15 -24.76 -6.30
CA LEU A 42 4.35 -24.98 -5.11
C LEU A 42 5.26 -24.89 -3.85
N PRO A 43 4.75 -24.44 -2.69
CA PRO A 43 3.35 -24.51 -2.30
C PRO A 43 2.79 -23.14 -1.90
N GLU A 44 1.85 -22.60 -2.68
CA GLU A 44 0.79 -21.83 -2.03
C GLU A 44 -0.06 -22.86 -1.29
N ALA A 45 0.33 -23.17 -0.07
CA ALA A 45 -0.50 -23.95 0.83
C ALA A 45 -1.24 -22.99 1.76
N VAL A 46 -2.55 -23.21 1.90
CA VAL A 46 -3.43 -22.34 2.67
C VAL A 46 -3.75 -23.02 3.99
N ARG A 47 -3.58 -22.28 5.08
CA ARG A 47 -4.00 -22.69 6.42
C ARG A 47 -5.52 -22.52 6.58
N LEU A 48 -6.22 -23.62 6.82
CA LEU A 48 -7.66 -23.65 7.06
C LEU A 48 -7.96 -23.68 8.56
N TYR A 49 -7.93 -22.51 9.20
CA TYR A 49 -8.15 -22.36 10.65
C TYR A 49 -9.51 -22.86 11.17
N LYS A 50 -10.46 -23.14 10.28
CA LYS A 50 -11.79 -23.67 10.63
C LYS A 50 -11.94 -25.16 10.33
N LYS A 51 -11.04 -25.78 9.57
CA LYS A 51 -11.08 -27.21 9.27
C LYS A 51 -10.50 -27.95 10.47
N GLN A 52 -11.25 -28.92 11.00
CA GLN A 52 -10.71 -29.81 12.03
C GLN A 52 -9.68 -30.76 11.40
N PRO A 53 -8.49 -30.93 12.00
CA PRO A 53 -7.49 -31.88 11.52
C PRO A 53 -8.01 -33.31 11.54
N ALA A 54 -7.78 -34.04 10.46
CA ALA A 54 -8.07 -35.45 10.33
C ALA A 54 -6.80 -36.26 10.02
N VAL A 55 -6.86 -37.58 10.24
CA VAL A 55 -5.79 -38.50 9.85
C VAL A 55 -5.55 -38.41 8.35
N GLY A 56 -4.27 -38.26 7.97
CA GLY A 56 -3.83 -38.06 6.59
C GLY A 56 -3.73 -36.58 6.16
N ASP A 57 -4.27 -35.64 6.93
CA ASP A 57 -4.11 -34.22 6.63
C ASP A 57 -2.64 -33.79 6.77
N THR A 58 -2.23 -32.85 5.92
CA THR A 58 -1.02 -32.06 6.14
C THR A 58 -1.37 -30.87 7.03
N VAL A 59 -0.53 -30.56 8.02
CA VAL A 59 -0.77 -29.50 9.01
C VAL A 59 0.49 -28.68 9.26
N ASN A 60 0.32 -27.45 9.73
CA ASN A 60 1.40 -26.70 10.39
C ASN A 60 1.18 -26.67 11.90
N ILE A 61 2.26 -26.67 12.66
CA ILE A 61 2.23 -26.41 14.11
C ILE A 61 2.26 -24.90 14.31
N LEU A 62 1.27 -24.37 15.01
CA LEU A 62 1.12 -22.94 15.30
C LEU A 62 2.13 -22.49 16.38
N ALA A 63 2.52 -21.22 16.32
CA ALA A 63 3.31 -20.63 17.40
C ALA A 63 2.46 -20.49 18.68
N PRO A 64 3.09 -20.57 19.87
CA PRO A 64 2.38 -20.32 21.13
C PRO A 64 1.67 -18.97 21.09
N ARG A 65 0.46 -18.91 21.67
CA ARG A 65 -0.38 -17.69 21.64
C ARG A 65 0.40 -16.47 22.15
N GLY A 66 0.39 -15.40 21.35
CA GLY A 66 1.09 -14.15 21.67
C GLY A 66 2.56 -14.11 21.24
N GLN A 67 3.10 -15.21 20.71
CA GLN A 67 4.43 -15.23 20.09
C GLN A 67 4.33 -15.05 18.58
N LYS A 68 5.41 -14.55 17.98
CA LYS A 68 5.54 -14.48 16.52
C LYS A 68 5.88 -15.85 15.96
N GLU A 69 5.35 -16.14 14.78
CA GLU A 69 5.75 -17.34 14.04
C GLU A 69 7.22 -17.27 13.62
N THR A 70 7.84 -18.45 13.60
CA THR A 70 9.19 -18.69 13.09
C THR A 70 9.11 -19.61 11.86
N GLU A 71 10.24 -19.82 11.18
CA GLU A 71 10.31 -20.72 10.03
C GLU A 71 9.89 -22.17 10.37
N GLU A 72 10.06 -22.58 11.63
CA GLU A 72 9.63 -23.90 12.12
C GLU A 72 8.11 -24.09 12.04
N ASN A 73 7.33 -23.01 12.17
CA ASN A 73 5.87 -23.05 12.07
C ASN A 73 5.38 -23.21 10.62
N SER A 74 6.26 -23.04 9.63
CA SER A 74 5.94 -23.22 8.21
C SER A 74 6.20 -24.64 7.72
N VAL A 75 6.84 -25.49 8.54
CA VAL A 75 7.15 -26.88 8.20
C VAL A 75 5.84 -27.70 8.10
N PRO A 76 5.60 -28.43 6.98
CA PRO A 76 4.41 -29.24 6.81
C PRO A 76 4.56 -30.63 7.48
N TRP A 77 3.63 -30.98 8.36
CA TRP A 77 3.60 -32.28 9.06
C TRP A 77 2.41 -33.11 8.59
N CYS A 78 2.54 -34.43 8.55
CA CYS A 78 1.44 -35.35 8.24
C CYS A 78 0.82 -35.92 9.52
N VAL A 79 -0.51 -35.85 9.66
CA VAL A 79 -1.22 -36.46 10.78
C VAL A 79 -1.33 -37.97 10.56
N LYS A 80 -0.71 -38.78 11.42
CA LYS A 80 -0.73 -40.25 11.31
C LYS A 80 -1.86 -40.90 12.09
N TYR A 81 -2.12 -40.40 13.29
CA TYR A 81 -3.27 -40.79 14.09
C TYR A 81 -3.59 -39.69 15.09
N ILE A 82 -4.79 -39.76 15.66
CA ILE A 82 -5.27 -38.81 16.66
C ILE A 82 -5.79 -39.65 17.83
N ASP A 83 -5.30 -39.37 19.03
CA ASP A 83 -5.80 -39.99 20.26
C ASP A 83 -6.04 -38.91 21.32
N ASN A 84 -7.21 -38.96 21.96
CA ASN A 84 -7.59 -38.08 23.07
C ASN A 84 -7.31 -36.57 22.84
N GLY A 85 -7.48 -36.07 21.63
CA GLY A 85 -7.26 -34.66 21.29
C GLY A 85 -5.79 -34.28 21.01
N ILE A 86 -4.90 -35.27 20.95
CA ILE A 86 -3.50 -35.12 20.57
C ILE A 86 -3.30 -35.75 19.19
N ALA A 87 -2.70 -35.00 18.28
CA ALA A 87 -2.31 -35.49 16.97
C ALA A 87 -0.86 -35.97 17.00
N TYR A 88 -0.65 -37.15 16.43
CA TYR A 88 0.68 -37.71 16.19
C TYR A 88 1.10 -37.33 14.78
N LEU A 89 2.10 -36.48 14.70
CA LEU A 89 2.58 -35.85 13.50
C LEU A 89 3.89 -36.51 13.05
N GLU A 90 4.09 -36.62 11.74
CA GLU A 90 5.34 -37.11 11.15
C GLU A 90 5.83 -36.17 10.02
N HIS A 91 7.12 -35.87 10.02
CA HIS A 91 7.81 -35.13 8.97
C HIS A 91 9.26 -35.63 8.85
N ASP A 92 9.69 -36.04 7.67
CA ASP A 92 11.07 -36.50 7.38
C ASP A 92 11.65 -37.51 8.39
N GLY A 93 10.82 -38.40 8.91
CA GLY A 93 11.20 -39.44 9.88
C GLY A 93 11.24 -38.96 11.34
N GLU A 94 10.97 -37.68 11.61
CA GLU A 94 10.71 -37.16 12.94
C GLU A 94 9.22 -37.27 13.29
N ALA A 95 8.93 -37.59 14.55
CA ALA A 95 7.57 -37.66 15.06
C ALA A 95 7.36 -36.69 16.24
N LYS A 96 6.19 -36.06 16.31
CA LYS A 96 5.80 -35.14 17.39
C LYS A 96 4.35 -35.33 17.79
N ASP A 97 4.11 -35.23 19.09
CA ASP A 97 2.77 -35.25 19.68
C ASP A 97 2.36 -33.81 19.96
N VAL A 98 1.27 -33.36 19.31
CA VAL A 98 0.84 -31.96 19.38
C VAL A 98 -0.67 -31.88 19.64
N PRO A 99 -1.14 -31.04 20.57
CA PRO A 99 -2.56 -30.80 20.76
C PRO A 99 -3.25 -30.35 19.46
N LEU A 100 -4.46 -30.84 19.20
CA LEU A 100 -5.23 -30.45 18.01
C LEU A 100 -5.46 -28.93 17.90
N GLU A 101 -5.52 -28.23 19.03
CA GLU A 101 -5.71 -26.77 19.05
C GLU A 101 -4.47 -25.96 18.62
N ASP A 102 -3.30 -26.60 18.62
CA ASP A 102 -2.02 -25.99 18.26
C ASP A 102 -1.59 -26.36 16.84
N ILE A 103 -2.42 -27.07 16.08
CA ILE A 103 -2.16 -27.38 14.67
C ILE A 103 -3.23 -26.78 13.77
N CYS A 104 -2.84 -26.44 12.55
CA CYS A 104 -3.74 -25.90 11.55
C CYS A 104 -3.61 -26.68 10.25
N VAL A 105 -4.75 -27.12 9.69
CA VAL A 105 -4.75 -27.88 8.44
C VAL A 105 -4.21 -27.05 7.31
N LEU A 106 -3.24 -27.61 6.62
CA LEU A 106 -2.55 -27.04 5.49
C LEU A 106 -3.03 -27.75 4.23
N VAL A 107 -3.64 -27.00 3.32
CA VAL A 107 -4.18 -27.54 2.08
C VAL A 107 -3.35 -27.04 0.91
N SER A 108 -2.94 -27.95 0.04
CA SER A 108 -2.14 -27.64 -1.14
C SER A 108 -3.05 -27.13 -2.26
N TYR A 109 -2.49 -26.34 -3.18
CA TYR A 109 -3.19 -25.89 -4.38
C TYR A 109 -3.76 -27.04 -5.25
N ARG A 110 -3.20 -28.26 -5.15
CA ARG A 110 -3.72 -29.42 -5.89
C ARG A 110 -5.01 -30.00 -5.29
N ASP A 111 -5.30 -29.66 -4.04
CA ASP A 111 -6.51 -30.10 -3.39
C ASP A 111 -7.68 -29.23 -3.85
N VAL A 112 -8.80 -29.88 -4.21
CA VAL A 112 -9.98 -29.15 -4.67
C VAL A 112 -10.61 -28.44 -3.48
N ILE A 113 -10.54 -27.12 -3.48
CA ILE A 113 -11.22 -26.25 -2.51
C ILE A 113 -12.45 -25.68 -3.20
N TYR A 114 -13.61 -25.83 -2.57
CA TYR A 114 -14.83 -25.15 -3.00
C TYR A 114 -15.02 -23.89 -2.15
N PRO A 115 -14.62 -22.70 -2.64
CA PRO A 115 -14.74 -21.49 -1.85
C PRO A 115 -16.21 -21.09 -1.70
N GLY A 116 -16.60 -20.79 -0.47
CA GLY A 116 -17.93 -20.28 -0.14
C GLY A 116 -17.81 -19.02 0.72
N LEU A 117 -18.66 -18.04 0.45
CA LEU A 117 -18.76 -16.84 1.27
C LEU A 117 -19.81 -17.05 2.36
N LYS A 118 -19.43 -16.77 3.61
CA LYS A 118 -20.34 -16.72 4.76
C LYS A 118 -20.34 -15.31 5.31
N GLU A 119 -21.52 -14.70 5.42
CA GLU A 119 -21.68 -13.41 6.07
C GLU A 119 -21.33 -13.52 7.56
N ILE A 120 -20.49 -12.60 8.04
CA ILE A 120 -20.02 -12.55 9.43
C ILE A 120 -20.70 -11.42 10.20
N ASP A 121 -20.86 -10.26 9.56
CA ASP A 121 -21.44 -9.06 10.15
C ASP A 121 -21.99 -8.13 9.05
N ARG A 122 -22.88 -7.20 9.42
CA ARG A 122 -23.52 -6.24 8.55
C ARG A 122 -23.73 -4.90 9.25
N VAL A 123 -23.44 -3.81 8.54
CA VAL A 123 -23.71 -2.45 9.01
C VAL A 123 -24.64 -1.75 8.03
N GLU A 124 -25.84 -1.41 8.50
CA GLU A 124 -26.86 -0.72 7.70
C GLU A 124 -26.97 0.74 8.16
N ARG A 125 -26.42 1.66 7.36
CA ARG A 125 -26.42 3.11 7.64
C ARG A 125 -26.92 3.95 6.45
N GLY A 126 -27.15 3.34 5.30
CA GLY A 126 -27.60 3.98 4.06
C GLY A 126 -29.08 3.74 3.78
N ASN A 127 -29.57 4.28 2.67
CA ASN A 127 -30.92 3.96 2.20
C ASN A 127 -30.92 2.53 1.63
N PRO A 128 -32.04 1.78 1.71
CA PRO A 128 -32.13 0.41 1.18
C PRO A 128 -31.83 0.28 -0.33
N GLU A 129 -32.02 1.36 -1.07
CA GLU A 129 -31.78 1.44 -2.52
C GLU A 129 -30.32 1.75 -2.88
N ASP A 130 -29.49 2.15 -1.91
CA ASP A 130 -28.08 2.46 -2.15
C ASP A 130 -27.29 1.15 -2.42
N PRO A 131 -26.24 1.19 -3.26
CA PRO A 131 -25.38 0.03 -3.47
C PRO A 131 -24.72 -0.45 -2.18
N TYR A 132 -24.61 -1.77 -2.03
CA TYR A 132 -23.93 -2.38 -0.90
C TYR A 132 -22.41 -2.43 -1.12
N HIS A 133 -21.65 -2.21 -0.06
CA HIS A 133 -20.21 -2.48 -0.02
C HIS A 133 -19.95 -3.79 0.72
N MET A 134 -18.99 -4.57 0.24
CA MET A 134 -18.60 -5.84 0.85
C MET A 134 -17.11 -5.83 1.20
N VAL A 135 -16.80 -6.33 2.39
CA VAL A 135 -15.42 -6.65 2.80
C VAL A 135 -15.33 -8.16 2.96
N ILE A 136 -14.43 -8.78 2.20
CA ILE A 136 -14.20 -10.22 2.23
C ILE A 136 -12.88 -10.48 2.96
N ASN A 137 -12.93 -11.26 4.03
CA ASN A 137 -11.74 -11.80 4.70
C ASN A 137 -11.48 -13.22 4.20
N SER A 138 -10.49 -13.37 3.32
CA SER A 138 -10.07 -14.65 2.75
C SER A 138 -8.67 -14.51 2.14
N GLU A 139 -8.09 -15.64 1.72
CA GLU A 139 -7.04 -15.61 0.71
C GLU A 139 -7.66 -15.07 -0.59
N ASN A 140 -7.03 -14.04 -1.18
CA ASN A 140 -7.58 -13.29 -2.31
C ASN A 140 -7.80 -14.15 -3.58
N TYR A 141 -6.96 -15.14 -3.88
CA TYR A 141 -7.16 -16.11 -4.95
C TYR A 141 -8.52 -16.80 -4.82
N HIS A 142 -8.82 -17.39 -3.64
CA HIS A 142 -10.08 -18.08 -3.42
C HIS A 142 -11.29 -17.12 -3.33
N ALA A 143 -11.07 -15.90 -2.82
CA ALA A 143 -12.11 -14.87 -2.87
C ALA A 143 -12.48 -14.52 -4.32
N LEU A 144 -11.47 -14.32 -5.18
CA LEU A 144 -11.68 -14.03 -6.59
C LEU A 144 -12.38 -15.21 -7.29
N GLU A 145 -11.97 -16.46 -7.02
CA GLU A 145 -12.66 -17.66 -7.51
C GLU A 145 -14.15 -17.66 -7.13
N ALA A 146 -14.50 -17.42 -5.86
CA ALA A 146 -15.90 -17.34 -5.45
C ALA A 146 -16.68 -16.23 -6.18
N LEU A 147 -16.05 -15.08 -6.40
CA LEU A 147 -16.66 -13.95 -7.09
C LEU A 147 -16.91 -14.22 -8.58
N THR A 148 -16.08 -15.06 -9.23
CA THR A 148 -16.24 -15.36 -10.66
C THR A 148 -17.62 -15.92 -11.01
N TYR A 149 -18.25 -16.67 -10.10
CA TYR A 149 -19.58 -17.23 -10.34
C TYR A 149 -20.66 -16.15 -10.54
N ALA A 150 -20.63 -15.08 -9.72
CA ALA A 150 -21.67 -14.06 -9.72
C ALA A 150 -21.30 -12.79 -10.51
N TYR A 151 -20.00 -12.49 -10.62
CA TYR A 151 -19.47 -11.20 -11.07
C TYR A 151 -18.54 -11.29 -12.29
N ALA A 152 -18.44 -12.45 -12.97
CA ALA A 152 -17.68 -12.55 -14.22
C ALA A 152 -18.15 -11.51 -15.25
N GLY A 153 -17.21 -10.74 -15.80
CA GLY A 153 -17.45 -9.68 -16.77
C GLY A 153 -18.19 -8.45 -16.25
N LYS A 154 -18.37 -8.30 -14.93
CA LYS A 154 -19.17 -7.20 -14.33
C LYS A 154 -18.37 -6.16 -13.57
N VAL A 155 -17.04 -6.32 -13.48
CA VAL A 155 -16.18 -5.40 -12.73
C VAL A 155 -15.58 -4.36 -13.67
N ASP A 156 -15.94 -3.09 -13.46
CA ASP A 156 -15.45 -1.99 -14.30
C ASP A 156 -14.04 -1.52 -13.90
N CYS A 157 -13.65 -1.71 -12.64
CA CYS A 157 -12.36 -1.26 -12.14
C CYS A 157 -11.80 -2.23 -11.08
N ILE A 158 -10.54 -2.62 -11.25
CA ILE A 158 -9.76 -3.32 -10.23
C ILE A 158 -8.52 -2.48 -9.92
N TYR A 159 -8.33 -2.15 -8.64
CA TYR A 159 -7.10 -1.58 -8.12
C TYR A 159 -6.41 -2.57 -7.19
N ILE A 160 -5.14 -2.85 -7.42
CA ILE A 160 -4.33 -3.71 -6.56
C ILE A 160 -2.97 -3.09 -6.24
N ASP A 161 -2.54 -3.29 -4.99
CA ASP A 161 -1.23 -2.94 -4.46
C ASP A 161 -0.53 -4.21 -3.96
N PRO A 162 0.01 -5.04 -4.89
CA PRO A 162 0.60 -6.32 -4.54
C PRO A 162 1.89 -6.16 -3.72
N PRO A 163 2.34 -7.19 -2.99
CA PRO A 163 3.61 -7.13 -2.29
C PRO A 163 4.76 -6.92 -3.28
N TYR A 164 5.55 -5.87 -3.08
CA TYR A 164 6.60 -5.44 -4.01
C TYR A 164 7.89 -6.28 -3.97
N ASN A 165 7.87 -7.44 -3.30
CA ASN A 165 9.07 -8.26 -3.07
C ASN A 165 10.23 -7.39 -2.51
N ASN A 166 9.87 -6.37 -1.72
CA ASN A 166 10.79 -5.40 -1.19
C ASN A 166 11.22 -5.84 0.21
N ARG A 167 12.48 -5.57 0.55
CA ARG A 167 13.21 -6.12 1.73
C ARG A 167 12.68 -5.59 3.07
N ASN A 168 11.44 -5.11 3.12
CA ASN A 168 10.84 -4.52 4.30
C ASN A 168 9.99 -5.56 5.01
N ARG A 169 10.48 -6.03 6.16
CA ARG A 169 9.81 -6.95 7.10
C ARG A 169 8.71 -6.25 7.90
N SER A 170 7.91 -5.42 7.24
CA SER A 170 6.84 -4.69 7.90
C SER A 170 5.59 -5.56 8.01
N TRP A 171 5.03 -5.64 9.21
CA TRP A 171 3.83 -6.40 9.60
C TRP A 171 2.59 -6.32 8.69
N LYS A 172 2.57 -5.40 7.72
CA LYS A 172 1.44 -5.14 6.82
C LYS A 172 1.37 -6.07 5.61
N TYR A 173 2.49 -6.70 5.24
CA TYR A 173 2.57 -7.63 4.12
C TYR A 173 3.33 -8.87 4.59
N ASN A 174 2.78 -10.06 4.33
CA ASN A 174 3.57 -11.27 4.38
C ASN A 174 4.52 -11.24 3.17
N ASN A 175 5.71 -10.64 3.34
CA ASN A 175 6.73 -10.63 2.31
C ASN A 175 7.54 -11.95 2.28
N ASP A 176 7.21 -12.92 3.15
CA ASP A 176 7.89 -14.22 3.26
C ASP A 176 7.33 -15.27 2.28
N TYR A 177 6.59 -14.86 1.24
CA TYR A 177 6.14 -15.79 0.17
C TYR A 177 7.32 -16.44 -0.55
N VAL A 178 8.49 -15.79 -0.55
CA VAL A 178 9.70 -16.39 -1.08
C VAL A 178 10.91 -16.03 -0.22
N SER A 179 11.65 -17.05 0.23
CA SER A 179 12.90 -16.86 0.96
C SER A 179 13.91 -16.02 0.16
N ASP A 180 14.66 -15.17 0.85
CA ASP A 180 15.70 -14.31 0.26
C ASP A 180 16.81 -15.10 -0.46
N GLU A 181 17.05 -16.33 -0.01
CA GLU A 181 18.06 -17.28 -0.53
C GLU A 181 17.54 -18.09 -1.71
N ASP A 182 16.25 -17.96 -2.01
CA ASP A 182 15.62 -18.67 -3.12
C ASP A 182 16.03 -18.05 -4.46
N GLN A 183 16.75 -18.83 -5.25
CA GLN A 183 17.18 -18.46 -6.60
C GLN A 183 15.98 -18.16 -7.53
N TYR A 184 14.78 -18.65 -7.20
CA TYR A 184 13.58 -18.57 -8.03
C TYR A 184 12.54 -17.53 -7.54
N LYS A 185 12.93 -16.62 -6.65
CA LYS A 185 12.00 -15.62 -6.07
C LYS A 185 11.17 -14.81 -7.04
N HIS A 186 11.77 -14.41 -8.15
CA HIS A 186 11.07 -13.64 -9.17
C HIS A 186 10.04 -14.51 -9.92
N SER A 187 10.39 -15.76 -10.21
CA SER A 187 9.50 -16.73 -10.85
C SER A 187 8.33 -17.11 -9.94
N LYS A 188 8.58 -17.28 -8.64
CA LYS A 188 7.53 -17.54 -7.64
C LYS A 188 6.57 -16.36 -7.49
N TRP A 189 7.10 -15.13 -7.40
CA TRP A 189 6.27 -13.92 -7.37
C TRP A 189 5.41 -13.78 -8.64
N LEU A 190 6.00 -14.05 -9.81
CA LEU A 190 5.26 -14.06 -11.08
C LEU A 190 4.15 -15.11 -11.11
N ALA A 191 4.41 -16.33 -10.64
CA ALA A 191 3.39 -17.38 -10.57
C ALA A 191 2.24 -17.01 -9.60
N PHE A 192 2.57 -16.41 -8.45
CA PHE A 192 1.61 -15.85 -7.50
C PHE A 192 0.72 -14.79 -8.17
N MET A 193 1.32 -13.83 -8.88
CA MET A 193 0.58 -12.76 -9.56
C MET A 193 -0.26 -13.28 -10.73
N GLU A 194 0.30 -14.17 -11.56
CA GLU A 194 -0.36 -14.67 -12.77
C GLU A 194 -1.71 -15.32 -12.45
N ARG A 195 -1.76 -16.15 -11.41
CA ARG A 195 -2.97 -16.86 -11.00
C ARG A 195 -4.11 -15.89 -10.62
N ARG A 196 -3.77 -14.83 -9.89
CA ARG A 196 -4.72 -13.79 -9.48
C ARG A 196 -5.15 -12.91 -10.65
N LEU A 197 -4.21 -12.54 -11.52
CA LEU A 197 -4.48 -11.76 -12.72
C LEU A 197 -5.38 -12.52 -13.72
N LYS A 198 -5.24 -13.84 -13.82
CA LYS A 198 -6.15 -14.69 -14.62
C LYS A 198 -7.59 -14.63 -14.12
N LEU A 199 -7.81 -14.65 -12.80
CA LEU A 199 -9.15 -14.51 -12.22
C LEU A 199 -9.66 -13.07 -12.33
N ALA A 200 -8.81 -12.07 -12.09
CA ALA A 200 -9.15 -10.66 -12.29
C ALA A 200 -9.62 -10.39 -13.73
N LYS A 201 -8.95 -10.99 -14.73
CA LYS A 201 -9.36 -10.93 -16.13
C LYS A 201 -10.76 -11.48 -16.39
N GLN A 202 -11.18 -12.53 -15.67
CA GLN A 202 -12.53 -13.08 -15.80
C GLN A 202 -13.59 -12.18 -15.18
N LEU A 203 -13.24 -11.45 -14.12
CA LEU A 203 -14.14 -10.52 -13.43
C LEU A 203 -14.31 -9.20 -14.19
N LEU A 204 -13.24 -8.70 -14.79
CA LEU A 204 -13.24 -7.45 -15.53
C LEU A 204 -14.20 -7.48 -16.72
N ASN A 205 -14.98 -6.41 -16.87
CA ASN A 205 -15.82 -6.20 -18.05
C ASN A 205 -14.93 -6.10 -19.31
N PRO A 206 -15.07 -7.00 -20.31
CA PRO A 206 -14.20 -7.00 -21.48
C PRO A 206 -14.39 -5.78 -22.39
N ASP A 207 -15.54 -5.10 -22.31
CA ASP A 207 -15.94 -4.05 -23.24
C ASP A 207 -15.56 -2.65 -22.76
N ASP A 208 -15.46 -2.42 -21.45
CA ASP A 208 -15.09 -1.14 -20.85
C ASP A 208 -14.67 -1.34 -19.39
N SER A 209 -13.39 -1.61 -19.15
CA SER A 209 -12.86 -1.70 -17.78
C SER A 209 -11.38 -1.37 -17.69
N VAL A 210 -10.93 -1.16 -16.45
CA VAL A 210 -9.54 -0.86 -16.14
C VAL A 210 -9.01 -1.73 -15.01
N LEU A 211 -7.80 -2.27 -15.21
CA LEU A 211 -6.98 -2.84 -14.15
C LEU A 211 -5.83 -1.87 -13.84
N ILE A 212 -5.69 -1.54 -12.56
CA ILE A 212 -4.68 -0.64 -12.02
C ILE A 212 -3.80 -1.41 -11.05
N VAL A 213 -2.51 -1.47 -11.32
CA VAL A 213 -1.54 -2.23 -10.50
C VAL A 213 -0.38 -1.33 -10.11
N THR A 214 -0.22 -1.05 -8.81
CA THR A 214 0.97 -0.35 -8.32
C THR A 214 2.15 -1.30 -8.19
N ILE A 215 3.37 -0.80 -8.39
CA ILE A 215 4.59 -1.60 -8.33
C ILE A 215 5.83 -0.75 -8.00
N ASP A 216 6.83 -1.38 -7.39
CA ASP A 216 8.13 -0.75 -7.15
C ASP A 216 9.12 -0.98 -8.31
N GLU A 217 10.34 -0.49 -8.13
CA GLU A 217 11.43 -0.60 -9.10
C GLU A 217 12.01 -2.01 -9.28
N LYS A 218 11.60 -3.00 -8.47
CA LYS A 218 12.19 -4.34 -8.52
C LYS A 218 11.46 -5.26 -9.48
N GLU A 219 10.13 -5.21 -9.47
CA GLU A 219 9.29 -6.14 -10.23
C GLU A 219 8.57 -5.49 -11.42
N TYR A 220 8.65 -4.17 -11.60
CA TYR A 220 7.93 -3.47 -12.69
C TYR A 220 8.14 -4.12 -14.07
N ALA A 221 9.38 -4.43 -14.45
CA ALA A 221 9.67 -5.00 -15.77
C ALA A 221 9.04 -6.39 -15.96
N ARG A 222 9.06 -7.22 -14.91
CA ARG A 222 8.49 -8.58 -14.96
C ARG A 222 6.97 -8.54 -14.95
N LEU A 223 6.39 -7.65 -14.13
CA LEU A 223 4.96 -7.40 -14.11
C LEU A 223 4.47 -6.91 -15.47
N GLY A 224 5.18 -5.99 -16.13
CA GLY A 224 4.84 -5.52 -17.47
C GLY A 224 4.71 -6.66 -18.48
N LEU A 225 5.72 -7.54 -18.54
CA LEU A 225 5.68 -8.72 -19.41
C LEU A 225 4.52 -9.67 -19.08
N LEU A 226 4.23 -9.87 -17.78
CA LEU A 226 3.12 -10.70 -17.34
C LEU A 226 1.76 -10.10 -17.73
N LEU A 227 1.61 -8.78 -17.61
CA LEU A 227 0.39 -8.06 -18.00
C LEU A 227 0.18 -8.15 -19.52
N GLU A 228 1.22 -7.94 -20.33
CA GLU A 228 1.15 -8.10 -21.79
C GLU A 228 0.76 -9.53 -22.18
N GLN A 229 1.32 -10.54 -21.51
CA GLN A 229 0.94 -11.94 -21.73
C GLN A 229 -0.52 -12.23 -21.34
N THR A 230 -0.99 -11.67 -20.22
CA THR A 230 -2.32 -11.96 -19.69
C THR A 230 -3.41 -11.19 -20.42
N PHE A 231 -3.12 -9.97 -20.87
CA PHE A 231 -4.05 -9.03 -21.51
C PHE A 231 -3.53 -8.58 -22.89
N PRO A 232 -3.39 -9.49 -23.86
CA PRO A 232 -2.71 -9.20 -25.14
C PRO A 232 -3.40 -8.14 -26.00
N ASN A 233 -4.70 -7.92 -25.81
CA ASN A 233 -5.50 -6.96 -26.56
C ASN A 233 -5.77 -5.65 -25.78
N ALA A 234 -5.24 -5.53 -24.57
CA ALA A 234 -5.43 -4.34 -23.75
C ALA A 234 -4.42 -3.25 -24.13
N SER A 235 -4.81 -1.99 -23.92
CA SER A 235 -3.84 -0.88 -23.95
C SER A 235 -3.19 -0.78 -22.58
N ILE A 236 -1.87 -1.01 -22.52
CA ILE A 236 -1.11 -1.01 -21.27
C ILE A 236 -0.21 0.23 -21.22
N GLN A 237 -0.32 0.99 -20.14
CA GLN A 237 0.48 2.19 -19.90
C GLN A 237 1.18 2.09 -18.55
N MET A 238 2.48 2.36 -18.51
CA MET A 238 3.23 2.51 -17.27
C MET A 238 3.37 4.00 -16.95
N ILE A 239 2.99 4.40 -15.74
CA ILE A 239 3.06 5.78 -15.26
C ILE A 239 4.02 5.83 -14.07
N SER A 240 4.87 6.84 -14.03
CA SER A 240 5.72 7.14 -12.87
C SER A 240 4.96 8.01 -11.87
N ILE A 241 4.99 7.62 -10.59
CA ILE A 241 4.35 8.33 -9.48
C ILE A 241 5.44 8.84 -8.54
N THR A 242 5.53 10.16 -8.37
CA THR A 242 6.45 10.75 -7.40
C THR A 242 5.97 10.57 -5.97
N ILE A 243 6.64 9.66 -5.24
CA ILE A 243 6.41 9.39 -3.82
C ILE A 243 7.14 10.36 -2.90
N ASN A 244 8.30 10.87 -3.33
CA ASN A 244 9.10 11.81 -2.54
C ASN A 244 9.89 12.75 -3.44
N ARG A 245 9.43 14.00 -3.56
CA ARG A 245 10.10 15.05 -4.36
C ARG A 245 11.56 15.31 -3.99
N LYS A 246 11.98 15.02 -2.76
CA LYS A 246 13.38 15.18 -2.34
C LYS A 246 14.26 13.98 -2.70
N GLY A 247 13.66 12.86 -3.04
CA GLY A 247 14.32 11.57 -3.18
C GLY A 247 14.68 10.94 -1.83
N ALA A 248 14.54 9.62 -1.72
CA ALA A 248 15.11 8.84 -0.64
C ALA A 248 16.61 8.62 -0.92
N LYS A 249 17.48 8.99 0.03
CA LYS A 249 18.92 8.78 -0.09
C LYS A 249 19.24 7.28 -0.13
N ARG A 250 20.14 6.90 -1.04
CA ARG A 250 20.70 5.56 -1.16
C ARG A 250 22.21 5.66 -1.17
N GLU A 251 22.89 4.77 -0.45
CA GLU A 251 24.34 4.77 -0.40
C GLU A 251 24.91 4.42 -1.77
N LYS A 252 25.77 5.30 -2.32
CA LYS A 252 26.43 5.12 -3.64
C LYS A 252 25.48 4.91 -4.83
N MET A 253 24.21 5.30 -4.70
CA MET A 253 23.20 5.17 -5.76
C MET A 253 22.43 6.49 -5.95
N PHE A 254 21.69 6.58 -7.05
CA PHE A 254 20.76 7.69 -7.26
C PHE A 254 19.64 7.69 -6.22
N ALA A 255 19.20 8.88 -5.83
CA ALA A 255 18.09 9.06 -4.91
C ALA A 255 16.78 8.62 -5.58
N ARG A 256 15.95 7.86 -4.86
CA ARG A 256 14.68 7.36 -5.39
C ARG A 256 13.55 8.34 -5.10
N ALA A 257 12.94 8.91 -6.13
CA ALA A 257 11.81 9.83 -6.00
C ALA A 257 10.46 9.20 -6.34
N ASP A 258 10.46 8.11 -7.11
CA ASP A 258 9.26 7.59 -7.76
C ASP A 258 8.96 6.10 -7.44
N GLU A 259 7.70 5.74 -7.67
CA GLU A 259 7.11 4.41 -7.84
C GLU A 259 6.42 4.32 -9.20
N TYR A 260 5.91 3.15 -9.54
CA TYR A 260 5.26 2.93 -10.84
C TYR A 260 3.84 2.42 -10.65
N ILE A 261 3.01 2.68 -11.65
CA ILE A 261 1.68 2.11 -11.76
C ILE A 261 1.47 1.67 -13.20
N TYR A 262 0.91 0.48 -13.38
CA TYR A 262 0.40 0.00 -14.66
C TYR A 262 -1.10 0.26 -14.73
N ILE A 263 -1.52 0.89 -15.82
CA ILE A 263 -2.92 1.06 -16.22
C ILE A 263 -3.15 0.16 -17.42
N VAL A 264 -4.05 -0.82 -17.26
CA VAL A 264 -4.44 -1.78 -18.28
C VAL A 264 -5.88 -1.49 -18.66
N LEU A 265 -6.09 -0.92 -19.84
CA LEU A 265 -7.39 -0.52 -20.38
C LEU A 265 -7.93 -1.61 -21.30
N LEU A 266 -9.14 -2.09 -21.03
CA LEU A 266 -9.83 -3.10 -21.81
C LEU A 266 -10.97 -2.48 -22.63
N GLY A 267 -11.18 -3.01 -23.83
CA GLY A 267 -12.27 -2.58 -24.71
C GLY A 267 -12.19 -1.09 -25.05
N ASN A 268 -13.26 -0.36 -24.72
CA ASN A 268 -13.44 1.06 -25.00
C ASN A 268 -12.92 1.98 -23.87
N ALA A 269 -12.34 1.40 -22.81
CA ALA A 269 -11.81 2.17 -21.70
C ALA A 269 -10.77 3.17 -22.18
N SER A 270 -10.95 4.43 -21.80
CA SER A 270 -10.12 5.54 -22.27
C SER A 270 -9.83 6.54 -21.17
N VAL A 271 -8.69 7.21 -21.29
CA VAL A 271 -8.31 8.29 -20.38
C VAL A 271 -9.11 9.53 -20.76
N VAL A 272 -10.02 9.94 -19.89
CA VAL A 272 -10.70 11.22 -20.02
C VAL A 272 -9.75 12.31 -19.56
N LEU A 273 -9.23 13.09 -20.51
CA LEU A 273 -8.54 14.33 -20.16
C LEU A 273 -9.55 15.25 -19.47
N PRO A 274 -9.26 15.77 -18.27
CA PRO A 274 -10.14 16.74 -17.66
C PRO A 274 -10.30 17.92 -18.61
N LYS A 275 -11.54 18.15 -19.08
CA LYS A 275 -11.91 19.41 -19.73
C LYS A 275 -12.04 20.48 -18.65
N GLY A 276 -10.90 20.86 -18.07
CA GLY A 276 -10.81 22.05 -17.26
C GLY A 276 -10.71 23.26 -18.19
N ASP A 277 -11.53 24.27 -17.97
CA ASP A 277 -11.41 25.60 -18.59
C ASP A 277 -10.17 26.39 -18.12
N GLY A 278 -9.25 25.74 -17.39
CA GLY A 278 -8.05 26.34 -16.84
C GLY A 278 -8.25 27.12 -15.53
N SER A 279 -9.46 27.13 -14.95
CA SER A 279 -9.76 27.99 -13.79
C SER A 279 -9.54 27.34 -12.41
N GLU A 280 -9.62 26.01 -12.30
CA GLU A 280 -9.47 25.33 -11.01
C GLU A 280 -8.04 24.85 -10.76
N GLN A 281 -7.21 25.73 -10.21
CA GLN A 281 -5.93 25.35 -9.61
C GLN A 281 -6.16 24.85 -8.18
N GLU A 282 -5.60 23.68 -7.82
CA GLU A 282 -5.53 23.23 -6.44
C GLU A 282 -4.76 24.28 -5.59
N VAL A 283 -5.49 25.07 -4.82
CA VAL A 283 -4.93 26.17 -4.04
C VAL A 283 -4.28 25.64 -2.76
N ARG A 284 -2.95 25.59 -2.73
CA ARG A 284 -2.21 25.33 -1.49
C ARG A 284 -2.09 26.58 -0.63
N TRP A 285 -2.56 26.46 0.61
CA TRP A 285 -2.50 27.52 1.61
C TRP A 285 -1.34 27.29 2.59
N PHE A 286 -0.32 28.14 2.53
CA PHE A 286 0.86 28.08 3.37
C PHE A 286 0.65 28.84 4.68
N TYR A 287 1.30 28.44 5.77
CA TYR A 287 1.31 29.27 6.99
C TYR A 287 1.99 30.61 6.73
N LEU A 288 1.42 31.68 7.28
CA LEU A 288 1.98 33.02 7.17
C LEU A 288 3.27 33.16 7.98
N ARG A 289 3.36 32.49 9.13
CA ARG A 289 4.56 32.48 10.02
C ARG A 289 5.74 31.78 9.33
N ARG A 290 6.93 32.38 9.39
CA ARG A 290 8.18 31.73 8.92
C ARG A 290 8.53 30.52 9.82
N THR A 291 9.08 29.48 9.21
CA THR A 291 9.49 28.24 9.90
C THR A 291 10.98 28.17 10.19
N ASP A 292 11.80 28.92 9.45
CA ASP A 292 13.25 28.94 9.59
C ASP A 292 13.69 29.73 10.84
N TYR A 293 14.44 29.08 11.73
CA TYR A 293 14.92 29.64 12.99
C TYR A 293 15.88 30.81 12.80
N ALA A 294 16.64 30.84 11.69
CA ALA A 294 17.49 31.98 11.39
C ALA A 294 16.69 33.26 11.14
N SER A 295 15.39 33.15 10.84
CA SER A 295 14.47 34.26 10.60
C SER A 295 13.64 34.66 11.83
N ARG A 296 13.96 34.15 13.03
CA ARG A 296 13.25 34.50 14.28
C ARG A 296 13.34 36.00 14.59
N ARG A 297 12.46 36.51 15.47
CA ARG A 297 12.47 37.92 15.89
C ARG A 297 13.85 38.28 16.47
N GLY A 298 14.35 39.47 16.14
CA GLY A 298 15.63 39.98 16.64
C GLY A 298 16.89 39.43 15.96
N THR A 299 16.78 38.59 14.92
CA THR A 299 17.95 38.22 14.10
C THR A 299 18.11 39.12 12.88
N LYS A 300 19.34 39.22 12.37
CA LYS A 300 19.67 39.96 11.14
C LYS A 300 18.81 39.54 9.93
N LYS A 301 18.50 38.24 9.80
CA LYS A 301 17.65 37.71 8.72
C LYS A 301 16.14 37.89 8.99
N GLY A 302 15.74 37.94 10.26
CA GLY A 302 14.37 38.18 10.67
C GLY A 302 13.92 39.63 10.43
N GLY A 303 14.83 40.59 10.62
CA GLY A 303 14.52 42.01 10.52
C GLY A 303 13.54 42.48 11.61
N ILE A 304 13.07 43.72 11.47
CA ILE A 304 12.21 44.40 12.44
C ILE A 304 10.78 44.63 11.93
N ALA A 305 10.57 44.61 10.61
CA ALA A 305 9.29 44.97 9.98
C ALA A 305 8.22 43.85 9.97
N GLN A 306 8.56 42.64 10.41
CA GLN A 306 7.74 41.44 10.20
C GLN A 306 7.22 40.81 11.50
N PHE A 307 7.39 41.52 12.62
CA PHE A 307 6.77 41.18 13.90
C PHE A 307 5.76 42.25 14.29
N TYR A 308 4.48 42.03 14.00
CA TYR A 308 3.40 42.98 14.27
C TYR A 308 2.12 42.23 14.68
N PRO A 309 1.22 42.86 15.47
CA PRO A 309 -0.06 42.26 15.81
C PRO A 309 -0.99 42.24 14.59
N ILE A 310 -1.67 41.12 14.39
CA ILE A 310 -2.81 41.01 13.48
C ILE A 310 -4.06 40.84 14.33
N TYR A 311 -4.95 41.84 14.31
CA TYR A 311 -6.17 41.83 15.10
C TYR A 311 -7.25 41.05 14.38
N VAL A 312 -7.72 39.98 15.02
CA VAL A 312 -8.73 39.07 14.50
C VAL A 312 -9.99 39.18 15.34
N ASP A 313 -11.12 39.48 14.71
CA ASP A 313 -12.42 39.48 15.36
C ASP A 313 -12.75 38.09 15.93
N ASP A 314 -13.12 38.05 17.20
CA ASP A 314 -13.30 36.80 17.93
C ASP A 314 -14.51 36.00 17.43
N ASN A 315 -15.53 36.68 16.88
CA ASN A 315 -16.77 36.08 16.39
C ASN A 315 -16.68 35.72 14.90
N THR A 316 -16.29 36.67 14.05
CA THR A 316 -16.32 36.49 12.59
C THR A 316 -15.05 35.84 12.05
N LYS A 317 -13.99 35.72 12.87
CA LYS A 317 -12.66 35.23 12.45
C LYS A 317 -12.11 35.96 11.23
N LYS A 318 -12.36 37.28 11.15
CA LYS A 318 -11.82 38.14 10.09
C LYS A 318 -10.70 39.01 10.65
N ILE A 319 -9.71 39.31 9.82
CA ILE A 319 -8.70 40.31 10.16
C ILE A 319 -9.38 41.67 10.07
N ILE A 320 -9.43 42.39 11.18
CA ILE A 320 -10.06 43.72 11.26
C ILE A 320 -9.03 44.85 11.22
N ARG A 321 -7.78 44.57 11.65
CA ARG A 321 -6.69 45.54 11.66
C ARG A 321 -5.33 44.86 11.63
N ILE A 322 -4.39 45.49 10.94
CA ILE A 322 -2.96 45.16 11.00
C ILE A 322 -2.29 46.28 11.79
N GLY A 323 -1.60 45.95 12.87
CA GLY A 323 -0.85 46.93 13.66
C GLY A 323 0.56 47.17 13.15
N ASN A 324 1.26 48.09 13.81
CA ASN A 324 2.62 48.45 13.45
C ASN A 324 3.64 47.37 13.91
N PRO A 325 4.76 47.23 13.19
CA PRO A 325 5.88 46.40 13.65
C PRO A 325 6.40 46.83 15.02
N LEU A 326 6.79 45.84 15.81
CA LEU A 326 7.39 46.02 17.12
C LEU A 326 8.88 45.70 17.06
N GLU A 327 9.70 46.60 17.59
CA GLU A 327 11.13 46.39 17.77
C GLU A 327 11.40 45.18 18.68
N PRO A 328 12.53 44.45 18.52
CA PRO A 328 12.78 43.19 19.22
C PRO A 328 12.74 43.25 20.75
N ASP A 329 12.99 44.42 21.33
CA ASP A 329 13.00 44.71 22.76
C ASP A 329 11.61 45.05 23.33
N VAL A 330 10.61 45.30 22.47
CA VAL A 330 9.25 45.64 22.88
C VAL A 330 8.43 44.36 23.14
N ASP A 331 7.85 44.25 24.34
CA ASP A 331 6.95 43.14 24.69
C ASP A 331 5.72 43.14 23.78
N ARG A 332 5.42 41.99 23.17
CA ARG A 332 4.23 41.80 22.33
C ARG A 332 2.91 42.06 23.04
N ASN A 333 2.87 41.93 24.37
CA ASN A 333 1.65 42.15 25.16
C ASN A 333 1.39 43.65 25.43
N SER A 334 2.32 44.53 25.05
CA SER A 334 2.18 45.99 25.20
C SER A 334 1.31 46.65 24.13
N VAL A 335 0.87 45.89 23.12
CA VAL A 335 0.06 46.43 22.02
C VAL A 335 -1.34 46.83 22.49
N GLU A 336 -1.92 47.79 21.77
CA GLU A 336 -3.30 48.22 21.95
C GLU A 336 -4.23 47.01 21.96
N LYS A 337 -5.12 46.93 22.96
CA LYS A 337 -6.17 45.91 23.04
C LYS A 337 -7.42 46.47 22.38
N ILE A 338 -8.03 45.68 21.50
CA ILE A 338 -9.27 46.04 20.82
C ILE A 338 -10.36 45.13 21.37
N ASP A 339 -11.42 45.70 21.93
CA ASP A 339 -12.53 44.93 22.47
C ASP A 339 -13.18 44.08 21.38
N GLY A 340 -13.39 42.79 21.66
CA GLY A 340 -13.93 41.81 20.69
C GLY A 340 -12.93 41.31 19.65
N ALA A 341 -11.65 41.68 19.74
CA ALA A 341 -10.62 41.19 18.84
C ALA A 341 -9.35 40.72 19.55
N THR A 342 -8.82 39.59 19.10
CA THR A 342 -7.56 39.03 19.59
C THR A 342 -6.38 39.48 18.73
N ALA A 343 -5.34 40.02 19.38
CA ALA A 343 -4.05 40.30 18.74
C ALA A 343 -3.24 39.00 18.53
N VAL A 344 -3.07 38.59 17.28
CA VAL A 344 -2.34 37.36 16.90
C VAL A 344 -0.91 37.71 16.52
N PHE A 345 0.05 36.95 17.08
CA PHE A 345 1.47 37.08 16.80
C PHE A 345 2.08 35.78 16.22
N PRO A 346 3.21 35.86 15.50
CA PRO A 346 3.91 34.72 14.92
C PRO A 346 4.71 33.95 15.99
N VAL A 347 4.03 33.38 16.99
CA VAL A 347 4.67 32.68 18.12
C VAL A 347 4.51 31.17 17.97
N ARG A 348 5.53 30.39 18.32
CA ARG A 348 5.51 28.92 18.37
C ARG A 348 4.88 28.41 19.65
N ASP A 349 4.56 27.12 19.68
CA ASP A 349 3.94 26.47 20.85
C ASP A 349 4.89 26.44 22.06
N ASP A 350 6.21 26.49 21.81
CA ASP A 350 7.29 26.62 22.80
C ASP A 350 7.53 28.08 23.26
N GLY A 351 6.72 29.05 22.78
CA GLY A 351 6.83 30.46 23.12
C GLY A 351 7.83 31.26 22.29
N VAL A 352 8.58 30.61 21.38
CA VAL A 352 9.58 31.30 20.55
C VAL A 352 8.90 32.26 19.56
N GLU A 353 9.34 33.51 19.58
CA GLU A 353 8.88 34.57 18.69
C GLU A 353 9.55 34.47 17.32
N MET A 354 8.75 34.13 16.31
CA MET A 354 9.15 34.09 14.91
C MET A 354 8.74 35.39 14.20
N ASN A 355 9.03 35.52 12.92
CA ASN A 355 8.49 36.61 12.08
C ASN A 355 7.41 36.11 11.13
N TRP A 356 6.50 37.01 10.72
CA TRP A 356 5.61 36.79 9.59
C TRP A 356 6.42 36.66 8.28
N GLY A 357 5.82 36.01 7.29
CA GLY A 357 6.42 35.84 5.97
C GLY A 357 6.41 37.11 5.12
N VAL A 358 5.61 38.12 5.50
CA VAL A 358 5.37 39.38 4.78
C VAL A 358 5.33 40.56 5.76
N THR A 359 5.56 41.78 5.28
CA THR A 359 5.35 43.02 6.06
C THR A 359 3.85 43.31 6.20
N GLY A 360 3.48 44.23 7.09
CA GLY A 360 2.08 44.61 7.30
C GLY A 360 1.42 45.15 6.02
N GLU A 361 2.14 45.99 5.28
CA GLU A 361 1.67 46.53 3.99
C GLU A 361 1.41 45.42 2.95
N SER A 362 2.37 44.49 2.79
CA SER A 362 2.19 43.35 1.89
C SER A 362 1.06 42.42 2.34
N LEU A 363 0.82 42.29 3.65
CA LEU A 363 -0.31 41.52 4.16
C LEU A 363 -1.64 42.20 3.81
N GLN A 364 -1.71 43.53 3.87
CA GLN A 364 -2.91 44.28 3.47
C GLN A 364 -3.25 44.05 1.99
N ASN A 365 -2.25 44.07 1.11
CA ASN A 365 -2.45 43.77 -0.31
C ASN A 365 -2.98 42.35 -0.52
N LEU A 366 -2.39 41.36 0.16
CA LEU A 366 -2.87 39.97 0.10
C LEU A 366 -4.30 39.80 0.65
N LEU A 367 -4.70 40.60 1.65
CA LEU A 367 -6.08 40.59 2.16
C LEU A 367 -7.06 41.14 1.13
N ASN A 368 -6.71 42.25 0.47
CA ASN A 368 -7.54 42.87 -0.57
C ASN A 368 -7.75 41.93 -1.77
N GLU A 369 -6.75 41.09 -2.08
CA GLU A 369 -6.82 40.07 -3.14
C GLU A 369 -7.48 38.75 -2.69
N GLY A 370 -7.93 38.65 -1.43
CA GLY A 370 -8.55 37.41 -0.91
C GLY A 370 -7.56 36.25 -0.75
N LEU A 371 -6.26 36.53 -0.68
CA LEU A 371 -5.17 35.55 -0.61
C LEU A 371 -4.75 35.20 0.83
N VAL A 372 -5.53 35.60 1.83
CA VAL A 372 -5.26 35.32 3.25
C VAL A 372 -6.49 34.68 3.90
N ARG A 373 -6.28 33.66 4.72
CA ARG A 373 -7.35 33.04 5.51
C ARG A 373 -6.91 32.73 6.93
N ILE A 374 -7.86 32.74 7.85
CA ILE A 374 -7.69 32.31 9.24
C ILE A 374 -8.20 30.88 9.37
N THR A 375 -7.51 30.09 10.17
CA THR A 375 -7.89 28.71 10.51
C THR A 375 -7.76 28.51 12.00
N ASP A 376 -8.67 27.74 12.59
CA ASP A 376 -8.63 27.43 14.02
C ASP A 376 -7.42 26.55 14.36
N GLY A 377 -6.76 26.87 15.48
CA GLY A 377 -5.70 26.04 16.06
C GLY A 377 -6.28 24.83 16.80
N LYS A 378 -5.58 23.70 16.82
CA LYS A 378 -5.98 22.53 17.64
C LYS A 378 -5.90 22.90 19.14
N GLN A 379 -6.99 22.68 19.87
CA GLN A 379 -7.09 22.80 21.34
C GLN A 379 -6.24 21.73 22.08
N ARG A 380 -4.91 21.82 22.05
CA ARG A 380 -4.05 20.96 22.90
C ARG A 380 -3.32 21.70 24.01
N CYS A 381 -3.35 23.03 24.03
CA CYS A 381 -2.86 23.85 25.12
C CYS A 381 -3.87 24.97 25.39
N THR A 382 -3.96 25.43 26.63
CA THR A 382 -4.93 26.36 27.23
C THR A 382 -4.98 27.79 26.63
N ARG A 383 -4.51 27.99 25.39
CA ARG A 383 -4.69 29.22 24.61
C ARG A 383 -4.96 28.83 23.17
N GLY A 384 -6.21 28.97 22.71
CA GLY A 384 -6.54 28.82 21.30
C GLY A 384 -5.80 29.86 20.47
N THR A 385 -4.85 29.44 19.65
CA THR A 385 -4.09 30.34 18.77
C THR A 385 -4.64 30.23 17.34
N ASN A 386 -5.25 31.32 16.85
CA ASN A 386 -5.66 31.44 15.46
C ASN A 386 -4.43 31.29 14.55
N LYS A 387 -4.50 30.44 13.52
CA LYS A 387 -3.42 30.25 12.55
C LYS A 387 -3.75 30.98 11.26
N ILE A 388 -2.87 31.90 10.85
CA ILE A 388 -3.03 32.67 9.62
C ILE A 388 -2.28 31.98 8.48
N LYS A 389 -2.95 31.81 7.34
CA LYS A 389 -2.42 31.20 6.13
C LYS A 389 -2.53 32.16 4.95
N LYS A 390 -1.59 32.06 4.00
CA LYS A 390 -1.64 32.77 2.73
C LYS A 390 -1.59 31.82 1.53
N LYS A 391 -2.29 32.20 0.47
CA LYS A 391 -2.17 31.62 -0.87
C LYS A 391 -0.86 32.13 -1.49
N ARG A 392 -0.26 31.30 -2.35
CA ARG A 392 0.85 31.73 -3.20
C ARG A 392 0.33 32.05 -4.57
#